data_AF-A0A7K0RXM0-F1
#
_entry.id   AF-A0A7K0RXM0-F1
#
_cell.length_a   1.000
_cell.length_b   1.000
_cell.length_c   1.000
_cell.angle_alpha   90.00
_cell.angle_beta   90.00
_cell.angle_gamma   90.00
#
_symmetry.space_group_name_H-M   'P 1'
#
loop_
_entity.id
_entity.type
_entity.pdbx_description
1 polymer ?
#
loop_
_entity_poly.entity_id
_entity_poly.type
_entity_poly.pdbx_seq_one_letter_code
_entity_poly.pdbx_strand_id
1 'polypeptide(L)' 'MKIRLFVVGGSHPCSTVQRGLELKGLSYSTIEFPPPMHMGAMKLMFG' A
#
# COMPACT_ATOMS: atom_id res chain seq x y z
N MET A 1 0.29 10.60 -13.57
CA MET A 1 -0.38 9.44 -12.94
C MET A 1 -0.23 9.60 -11.42
N LYS A 2 -1.30 9.53 -10.63
CA LYS A 2 -1.23 9.62 -9.16
C LYS A 2 -1.21 8.20 -8.58
N ILE A 3 -0.07 7.77 -8.02
CA ILE A 3 0.09 6.45 -7.42
C ILE A 3 -0.35 6.51 -5.96
N ARG A 4 -1.23 5.57 -5.56
CA ARG A 4 -1.64 5.39 -4.17
C ARG A 4 -1.22 3.98 -3.73
N LEU A 5 -0.38 3.92 -2.71
CA LEU A 5 0.11 2.67 -2.13
C LEU A 5 -0.70 2.36 -0.86
N PHE A 6 -1.54 1.33 -0.95
CA PHE A 6 -2.30 0.83 0.20
C PHE A 6 -1.44 -0.16 0.97
N VAL A 7 -1.16 0.13 2.24
CA VAL A 7 -0.23 -0.66 3.06
C VAL A 7 -0.89 -1.21 4.30
N VAL A 8 -0.40 -2.37 4.73
CA VAL A 8 -0.70 -2.95 6.04
C VAL A 8 0.60 -2.91 6.84
N GLY A 9 0.57 -2.31 8.03
CA GLY A 9 1.73 -2.24 8.91
C GLY A 9 2.34 -3.62 9.16
N GLY A 10 3.67 -3.73 9.01
CA GLY A 10 4.40 -5.00 9.15
C GLY A 10 4.34 -5.95 7.94
N SER A 11 3.66 -5.58 6.85
CA SER A 11 3.58 -6.39 5.63
C SER A 11 4.86 -6.26 4.80
N HIS A 12 5.69 -7.31 4.80
CA HIS A 12 6.89 -7.39 3.95
C HIS A 12 6.62 -7.12 2.45
N PRO A 13 5.53 -7.65 1.85
CA PRO A 13 5.18 -7.31 0.46
C PRO A 13 4.94 -5.81 0.23
N CYS A 14 4.26 -5.12 1.15
CA CYS A 14 4.00 -3.69 1.02
C CYS A 14 5.32 -2.89 1.02
N SER A 15 6.26 -3.25 1.90
CA SER A 15 7.59 -2.64 1.95
C SER A 15 8.40 -2.87 0.67
N THR A 16 8.29 -4.05 0.05
CA THR A 16 8.94 -4.33 -1.25
C THR A 16 8.42 -3.42 -2.36
N VAL A 17 7.10 -3.24 -2.46
CA VAL A 17 6.50 -2.35 -3.47
C VAL A 17 6.91 -0.90 -3.21
N GLN A 18 6.88 -0.45 -1.96
CA GLN A 18 7.34 0.88 -1.58
C GLN A 18 8.78 1.12 -2.03
N ARG A 19 9.69 0.18 -1.73
CA ARG A 19 11.08 0.26 -2.15
C ARG A 19 11.23 0.32 -3.66
N GLY A 20 10.43 -0.43 -4.40
CA GLY A 20 10.40 -0.37 -5.87
C GLY A 20 9.97 1.00 -6.42
N LEU A 21 8.99 1.65 -5.79
CA LEU A 21 8.54 2.99 -6.17
C LEU A 21 9.61 4.04 -5.89
N GLU A 22 10.29 3.95 -4.74
CA GLU A 22 11.42 4.80 -4.37
C GLU A 22 12.57 4.66 -5.36
N LEU A 23 12.96 3.43 -5.69
CA LEU A 23 14.04 3.14 -6.65
C LEU A 23 13.74 3.67 -8.05
N LYS A 24 12.46 3.71 -8.44
CA LYS A 24 12.02 4.30 -9.72
C LYS A 24 11.85 5.82 -9.67
N GLY A 25 12.05 6.46 -8.52
CA GLY A 25 11.84 7.91 -8.35
C GLY A 25 10.39 8.34 -8.59
N LEU A 26 9.42 7.44 -8.38
CA LEU A 26 8.01 7.73 -8.61
C LEU A 26 7.40 8.35 -7.36
N SER A 27 6.68 9.47 -7.52
CA SER A 27 5.90 10.03 -6.43
C SER A 27 4.64 9.20 -6.18
N TYR A 28 4.42 8.84 -4.92
CA TYR A 28 3.22 8.12 -4.47
C TYR A 28 2.75 8.65 -3.11
N SER A 29 1.47 8.44 -2.80
CA SER A 29 0.94 8.63 -1.46
C SER A 29 0.65 7.28 -0.81
N THR A 30 0.84 7.21 0.51
CA THR A 30 0.58 6.01 1.29
C THR A 30 -0.78 6.10 1.97
N ILE A 31 -1.56 5.02 1.95
CA ILE A 31 -2.80 4.86 2.71
C ILE A 31 -2.63 3.61 3.57
N GLU A 32 -2.52 3.81 4.88
CA GLU A 32 -2.33 2.71 5.82
C GLU A 32 -3.67 2.19 6.35
N PHE A 33 -3.85 0.88 6.27
CA PHE A 33 -4.93 0.18 6.96
C PHE A 33 -4.34 -0.77 8.00
N PRO A 34 -4.53 -0.52 9.31
CA PRO A 34 -4.04 -1.43 10.33
C PRO A 34 -4.79 -2.78 10.27
N PRO A 35 -4.17 -3.89 10.70
CA PRO A 35 -4.90 -5.11 11.02
C PRO A 35 -5.94 -4.86 12.13
N PRO A 36 -7.17 -5.40 12.04
CA PRO A 36 -7.76 -6.21 10.96
C PRO A 36 -8.51 -5.38 9.89
N MET A 37 -8.58 -4.05 10.02
CA MET A 37 -9.35 -3.17 9.13
C MET A 37 -8.99 -3.33 7.64
N HIS A 38 -7.74 -3.66 7.33
CA HIS A 38 -7.31 -3.90 5.96
C HIS A 38 -8.14 -4.99 5.26
N MET A 39 -8.62 -6.02 5.97
CA MET A 39 -9.37 -7.12 5.36
C MET A 39 -10.68 -6.62 4.75
N GLY A 40 -11.47 -5.85 5.52
CA GLY A 40 -12.74 -5.29 5.05
C GLY A 40 -12.55 -4.18 4.03
N ALA A 41 -11.62 -3.26 4.30
CA ALA A 41 -11.35 -2.13 3.42
C ALA A 41 -10.80 -2.58 2.06
N MET A 42 -9.83 -3.50 2.03
CA MET A 42 -9.25 -4.00 0.78
C MET A 42 -10.26 -4.84 -0.01
N LYS A 43 -11.08 -5.66 0.67
CA LYS A 43 -12.16 -6.39 -0.01
C LYS A 43 -13.12 -5.42 -0.71
N LEU A 44 -13.60 -4.39 -0.02
CA LEU A 44 -14.53 -3.42 -0.62
C LEU A 44 -13.93 -2.65 -1.81
N MET A 45 -12.64 -2.36 -1.80
CA MET A 45 -11.99 -1.56 -2.85
C MET A 45 -11.46 -2.37 -4.03
N PHE A 46 -11.05 -3.62 -3.81
CA PHE A 46 -10.31 -4.44 -4.78
C PHE A 46 -10.92 -5.81 -5.07
N GLY A 47 -12.05 -6.17 -4.43
CA GLY A 47 -12.73 -7.46 -4.55
C GLY A 47 -14.23 -7.33 -4.80
#